data_AF-A0A2V2DEA4-F1
#
_entry.id   AF-A0A2V2DEA4-F1
#
_cell.length_a   1.000
_cell.length_b   1.000
_cell.length_c   1.000
_cell.angle_alpha   90.00
_cell.angle_beta   90.00
_cell.angle_gamma   90.00
#
_symmetry.space_group_name_H-M   'P 1'
#
loop_
_entity.id
_entity.type
_entity.pdbx_description
1 polymer ?
#
loop_
_entity_poly.entity_id
_entity_poly.type
_entity_poly.pdbx_seq_one_letter_code
_entity_poly.pdbx_strand_id
1 'polypeptide(L)'
;MKEFKIALILLSAVAFSQSYATDYIIRSTDTANGNTRFQGTNVSNYTYNIQIPSSGLTSEDSLLVYGYYDIANGTKISANRFTYVSNGRWGNSFSFYGGSSSNATVIQAREIMFMLQPDNQTSFDYTKGINAEDLTDLSGLSNLPNFNVNGSTVTFRGEIVNSNALNINIGSDYISGQSSLTLESYDENTAAEYSVGTVYFNYSKQGYDSNGVFTVGRGLTLNADNITFSSSYSEGKAYSSTVNIVDGGRLNLGAVNFRLDSDAVTINHLDGVLAAGSSSYLEIGTGGRPASLNYVLGENAIFDTSNGSIYIESTANLSSADGVNGGMLVRGGGELNIFTSVDAVTGKVHVTGGSILHSDNGWFVNAQSVQVDAGSRLGFDGDMLLNADSKITIGVDSESLFGQIGNTVTILSEDGSYGSLYFILGADAFENSDSITIGLDSIIGDSSFANWDSFDISTNMGEYYIQDGNITFVVPEPAEWAALFGAIALGVAAWRRRRAGR
;
A
#
# COMPACT_ATOMS: atom_id res chain seq x y z
N MET A 1 48.23 23.85 29.83
CA MET A 1 47.25 24.97 29.85
C MET A 1 46.90 25.57 28.47
N LYS A 2 47.64 25.28 27.38
CA LYS A 2 47.27 25.71 26.01
C LYS A 2 46.32 24.75 25.28
N GLU A 3 46.31 23.46 25.64
CA GLU A 3 45.47 22.46 24.97
C GLU A 3 44.01 22.45 25.47
N PHE A 4 43.75 22.93 26.68
CA PHE A 4 42.39 23.02 27.23
C PHE A 4 41.55 24.16 26.64
N LYS A 5 42.18 25.15 26.00
CA LYS A 5 41.47 26.26 25.32
C LYS A 5 40.99 25.89 23.92
N ILE A 6 41.62 24.92 23.25
CA ILE A 6 41.22 24.48 21.92
C ILE A 6 40.01 23.54 22.02
N ALA A 7 39.98 22.66 23.03
CA ALA A 7 38.82 21.80 23.29
C ALA A 7 37.56 22.60 23.67
N LEU A 8 37.69 23.71 24.40
CA LEU A 8 36.55 24.56 24.77
C LEU A 8 36.03 25.40 23.58
N ILE A 9 36.90 25.81 22.66
CA ILE A 9 36.51 26.51 21.42
C ILE A 9 35.86 25.56 20.42
N LEU A 10 36.30 24.31 20.35
CA LEU A 10 35.65 23.26 19.55
C LEU A 10 34.33 22.78 20.17
N LEU A 11 34.20 22.71 21.50
CA LEU A 11 32.91 22.42 22.14
C LEU A 11 31.90 23.57 22.00
N SER A 12 32.35 24.83 21.95
CA SER A 12 31.46 25.99 21.69
C SER A 12 31.12 26.19 20.22
N ALA A 13 31.86 25.59 19.28
CA ALA A 13 31.52 25.60 17.85
C ALA A 13 30.55 24.47 17.46
N VAL A 14 30.39 23.46 18.33
CA VAL A 14 29.39 22.38 18.22
C VAL A 14 28.14 22.68 19.07
N ALA A 15 28.14 23.80 19.79
CA ALA A 15 26.99 24.27 20.56
C ALA A 15 26.11 25.20 19.70
N PHE A 16 24.98 24.65 19.25
CA PHE A 16 23.79 25.37 18.78
C PHE A 16 23.90 26.15 17.45
N SER A 17 23.92 25.43 16.32
CA SER A 17 22.96 25.78 15.27
C SER A 17 21.68 25.01 15.55
N GLN A 18 20.95 25.39 16.62
CA GLN A 18 19.52 25.13 16.61
C GLN A 18 19.00 25.94 15.42
N SER A 19 18.69 25.28 14.30
CA SER A 19 17.83 25.89 13.31
C SER A 19 16.50 26.10 14.03
N TYR A 20 16.27 27.31 14.50
CA TYR A 20 14.96 27.67 15.00
C TYR A 20 14.01 27.54 13.83
N ALA A 21 13.00 26.68 13.98
CA ALA A 21 11.88 26.59 13.06
C ALA A 21 11.38 28.01 12.78
N THR A 22 11.47 28.43 11.51
CA THR A 22 11.07 29.77 11.09
C THR A 22 9.86 29.69 10.17
N ASP A 23 8.94 30.61 10.39
CA ASP A 23 7.70 30.72 9.64
C ASP A 23 7.86 31.73 8.49
N TYR A 24 7.94 31.22 7.26
CA TYR A 24 8.08 32.01 6.05
C TYR A 24 6.74 32.17 5.35
N ILE A 25 6.51 33.38 4.84
CA ILE A 25 5.31 33.76 4.14
C ILE A 25 5.71 34.39 2.82
N ILE A 26 5.32 33.74 1.72
CA ILE A 26 5.55 34.20 0.35
C ILE A 26 4.23 34.71 -0.24
N ARG A 27 4.24 35.97 -0.70
CA ARG A 27 3.12 36.62 -1.41
C ARG A 27 3.53 36.98 -2.84
N SER A 28 2.75 36.55 -3.84
CA SER A 28 2.94 37.00 -5.22
C SER A 28 2.85 38.52 -5.36
N THR A 29 3.79 39.15 -6.08
CA THR A 29 3.73 40.59 -6.38
C THR A 29 2.85 40.92 -7.59
N ASP A 30 2.54 39.93 -8.43
CA ASP A 30 1.66 40.08 -9.60
C ASP A 30 0.26 39.60 -9.25
N THR A 31 -0.36 40.33 -8.34
CA THR A 31 -1.73 40.08 -7.90
C THR A 31 -2.73 40.50 -8.99
N ALA A 32 -2.45 41.56 -9.74
CA ALA A 32 -3.39 42.16 -10.69
C ALA A 32 -3.85 41.22 -11.82
N ASN A 33 -3.01 40.28 -12.27
CA ASN A 33 -3.32 39.41 -13.40
C ASN A 33 -3.65 37.97 -13.01
N GLY A 34 -3.47 37.53 -11.76
CA GLY A 34 -3.91 36.21 -11.27
C GLY A 34 -3.43 34.97 -12.05
N ASN A 35 -2.38 35.08 -12.89
CA ASN A 35 -1.87 34.00 -13.76
C ASN A 35 -0.49 33.49 -13.33
N THR A 36 0.05 33.99 -12.22
CA THR A 36 1.37 33.60 -11.78
C THR A 36 1.37 32.22 -11.14
N ARG A 37 2.46 31.50 -11.37
CA ARG A 37 2.70 30.18 -10.80
C ARG A 37 3.80 30.27 -9.77
N PHE A 38 3.63 29.59 -8.64
CA PHE A 38 4.69 29.48 -7.64
C PHE A 38 5.81 28.57 -8.18
N GLN A 39 7.04 29.09 -8.24
CA GLN A 39 8.21 28.40 -8.82
C GLN A 39 9.24 28.01 -7.76
N GLY A 40 8.84 27.97 -6.49
CA GLY A 40 9.74 27.78 -5.35
C GLY A 40 10.30 29.09 -4.78
N THR A 41 11.30 28.98 -3.91
CA THR A 41 11.77 30.06 -3.03
C THR A 41 12.88 30.95 -3.62
N ASN A 42 13.35 30.68 -4.85
CA ASN A 42 14.56 31.29 -5.44
C ASN A 42 14.30 32.11 -6.73
N VAL A 43 13.05 32.50 -7.00
CA VAL A 43 12.62 33.31 -8.16
C VAL A 43 12.36 34.78 -7.80
N SER A 44 12.14 35.68 -8.78
CA SER A 44 12.22 37.15 -8.56
C SER A 44 10.88 37.93 -8.53
N ASN A 45 9.74 37.30 -8.24
CA ASN A 45 8.40 37.93 -8.39
C ASN A 45 7.47 37.79 -7.15
N TYR A 46 8.00 38.04 -5.94
CA TYR A 46 7.23 37.97 -4.69
C TYR A 46 7.85 38.81 -3.57
N THR A 47 7.04 39.06 -2.53
CA THR A 47 7.49 39.61 -1.25
C THR A 47 7.48 38.53 -0.18
N TYR A 48 8.41 38.65 0.77
CA TYR A 48 8.48 37.78 1.95
C TYR A 48 8.21 38.58 3.23
N ASN A 49 7.66 37.93 4.26
CA ASN A 49 7.66 38.48 5.63
C ASN A 49 9.10 38.57 6.18
N ILE A 50 9.91 37.54 5.92
CA ILE A 50 11.32 37.41 6.30
C ILE A 50 12.08 36.80 5.12
N GLN A 51 13.27 37.30 4.83
CA GLN A 51 14.09 36.80 3.74
C GLN A 51 14.44 35.31 3.97
N ILE A 52 14.10 34.45 3.00
CA ILE A 52 14.53 33.05 3.04
C ILE A 52 16.07 33.00 2.87
N PRO A 53 16.80 32.27 3.73
CA PRO A 53 18.24 32.10 3.61
C PRO A 53 18.65 31.57 2.23
N SER A 54 19.83 31.95 1.75
CA SER A 54 20.36 31.43 0.46
C SER A 54 20.59 29.90 0.48
N SER A 55 20.69 29.29 1.67
CA SER A 55 20.72 27.84 1.88
C SER A 55 19.37 27.16 1.63
N GLY A 56 18.28 27.91 1.46
CA GLY A 56 16.93 27.40 1.33
C GLY A 56 16.24 27.14 2.67
N LEU A 57 15.03 26.59 2.59
CA LEU A 57 14.27 26.09 3.74
C LEU A 57 14.87 24.79 4.28
N THR A 58 14.72 24.59 5.58
CA THR A 58 15.05 23.35 6.28
C THR A 58 13.79 22.54 6.59
N SER A 59 13.95 21.28 6.97
CA SER A 59 12.86 20.40 7.41
C SER A 59 12.12 20.89 8.66
N GLU A 60 12.68 21.88 9.37
CA GLU A 60 12.09 22.45 10.58
C GLU A 60 11.25 23.71 10.28
N ASP A 61 11.40 24.30 9.10
CA ASP A 61 10.76 25.57 8.75
C ASP A 61 9.33 25.39 8.26
N SER A 62 8.47 26.39 8.45
CA SER A 62 7.13 26.41 7.84
C SER A 62 7.10 27.37 6.66
N LEU A 63 6.32 27.05 5.64
CA LEU A 63 6.11 27.91 4.48
C LEU A 63 4.61 28.07 4.18
N LEU A 64 4.14 29.32 4.17
CA LEU A 64 2.86 29.75 3.60
C LEU A 64 3.09 30.43 2.25
N VAL A 65 2.39 29.96 1.23
CA VAL A 65 2.41 30.56 -0.12
C VAL A 65 1.00 31.00 -0.47
N TYR A 66 0.83 32.26 -0.89
CA TYR A 66 -0.47 32.76 -1.38
C TYR A 66 -0.35 33.84 -2.45
N GLY A 67 -1.47 34.07 -3.14
CA GLY A 67 -1.55 34.99 -4.27
C GLY A 67 -1.09 34.39 -5.60
N TYR A 68 -0.81 33.09 -5.63
CA TYR A 68 -0.54 32.32 -6.84
C TYR A 68 -1.77 31.54 -7.26
N TYR A 69 -1.85 31.26 -8.56
CA TYR A 69 -2.90 30.41 -9.10
C TYR A 69 -2.48 28.94 -9.06
N ASP A 70 -1.34 28.62 -9.66
CA ASP A 70 -0.83 27.25 -9.82
C ASP A 70 0.57 27.08 -9.19
N ILE A 71 1.00 25.83 -9.07
CA ILE A 71 2.40 25.48 -8.77
C ILE A 71 3.09 25.11 -10.09
N ALA A 72 4.23 25.75 -10.36
CA ALA A 72 5.02 25.47 -11.54
C ALA A 72 5.77 24.15 -11.38
N ASN A 73 5.99 23.47 -12.49
CA ASN A 73 6.73 22.22 -12.47
C ASN A 73 8.20 22.38 -12.08
N GLY A 74 8.78 21.35 -11.48
CA GLY A 74 10.14 21.39 -10.92
C GLY A 74 10.24 22.10 -9.57
N THR A 75 9.12 22.57 -9.01
CA THR A 75 9.11 23.18 -7.68
C THR A 75 9.51 22.14 -6.64
N LYS A 76 10.51 22.47 -5.83
CA LYS A 76 11.00 21.60 -4.75
C LYS A 76 10.89 22.33 -3.43
N ILE A 77 10.14 21.74 -2.50
CA ILE A 77 9.93 22.27 -1.16
C ILE A 77 10.29 21.18 -0.15
N SER A 78 11.10 21.55 0.84
CA SER A 78 11.35 20.77 2.04
C SER A 78 11.07 21.67 3.23
N ALA A 79 10.12 21.28 4.08
CA ALA A 79 9.62 22.08 5.19
C ALA A 79 9.08 21.15 6.30
N ASN A 80 8.84 21.70 7.49
CA ASN A 80 8.01 21.06 8.51
C ASN A 80 6.53 21.13 8.09
N ARG A 81 6.07 22.33 7.74
CA ARG A 81 4.69 22.58 7.28
C ARG A 81 4.70 23.37 5.98
N PHE A 82 3.92 22.92 5.00
CA PHE A 82 3.71 23.61 3.73
C PHE A 82 2.24 23.91 3.52
N THR A 83 1.88 25.19 3.48
CA THR A 83 0.53 25.65 3.17
C THR A 83 0.53 26.41 1.85
N TYR A 84 -0.30 25.97 0.92
CA TYR A 84 -0.52 26.67 -0.35
C TYR A 84 -1.97 27.14 -0.45
N VAL A 85 -2.15 28.45 -0.60
CA VAL A 85 -3.45 29.10 -0.78
C VAL A 85 -3.58 29.54 -2.23
N SER A 86 -4.39 28.81 -2.99
CA SER A 86 -4.73 29.19 -4.36
C SER A 86 -5.61 30.43 -4.36
N ASN A 87 -5.33 31.37 -5.28
CA ASN A 87 -6.17 32.54 -5.51
C ASN A 87 -7.51 32.21 -6.20
N GLY A 88 -7.72 30.95 -6.60
CA GLY A 88 -9.02 30.43 -7.04
C GLY A 88 -9.53 30.95 -8.37
N ARG A 89 -8.69 31.59 -9.21
CA ARG A 89 -9.13 32.08 -10.53
C ARG A 89 -9.81 30.96 -11.33
N TRP A 90 -11.01 31.20 -11.87
CA TRP A 90 -11.87 30.18 -12.52
C TRP A 90 -12.62 29.23 -11.57
N GLY A 91 -12.65 29.57 -10.29
CA GLY A 91 -13.63 29.08 -9.32
C GLY A 91 -13.60 27.57 -9.10
N ASN A 92 -12.53 27.05 -8.48
CA ASN A 92 -12.55 25.93 -7.49
C ASN A 92 -11.26 25.09 -7.41
N SER A 93 -10.14 25.44 -8.05
CA SER A 93 -9.00 24.50 -8.16
C SER A 93 -7.64 25.19 -8.26
N PHE A 94 -6.56 24.40 -8.09
CA PHE A 94 -5.25 24.72 -8.65
C PHE A 94 -4.67 23.53 -9.41
N SER A 95 -3.68 23.78 -10.24
CA SER A 95 -3.06 22.77 -11.09
C SER A 95 -1.55 22.74 -10.97
N PHE A 96 -0.99 21.57 -11.28
CA PHE A 96 0.40 21.37 -11.66
C PHE A 96 0.44 21.26 -13.18
N TYR A 97 1.15 22.17 -13.84
CA TYR A 97 1.22 22.24 -15.30
C TYR A 97 2.62 22.03 -15.84
N GLY A 98 2.72 21.13 -16.82
CA GLY A 98 3.79 21.01 -17.79
C GLY A 98 5.13 20.53 -17.27
N GLY A 99 5.60 19.37 -17.74
CA GLY A 99 7.01 19.05 -17.93
C GLY A 99 7.32 17.57 -17.88
N SER A 100 8.59 17.24 -18.13
CA SER A 100 9.08 15.88 -18.18
C SER A 100 9.37 15.31 -16.79
N SER A 101 9.50 13.98 -16.69
CA SER A 101 9.93 13.27 -15.48
C SER A 101 11.26 13.80 -14.89
N SER A 102 12.12 14.39 -15.73
CA SER A 102 13.37 15.03 -15.32
C SER A 102 13.21 16.35 -14.55
N ASN A 103 12.01 16.92 -14.49
CA ASN A 103 11.70 18.16 -13.78
C ASN A 103 10.49 17.99 -12.86
N ALA A 104 10.42 16.91 -12.08
CA ALA A 104 9.30 16.64 -11.19
C ALA A 104 9.14 17.68 -10.08
N THR A 105 7.89 17.99 -9.75
CA THR A 105 7.54 18.78 -8.55
C THR A 105 7.59 17.87 -7.33
N VAL A 106 8.29 18.28 -6.28
CA VAL A 106 8.40 17.52 -5.03
C VAL A 106 8.09 18.44 -3.86
N ILE A 107 7.03 18.11 -3.12
CA ILE A 107 6.70 18.79 -1.87
C ILE A 107 6.87 17.78 -0.74
N GLN A 108 7.89 17.99 0.08
CA GLN A 108 8.19 17.17 1.24
C GLN A 108 7.98 18.02 2.50
N ALA A 109 6.88 17.77 3.20
CA ALA A 109 6.59 18.41 4.47
C ALA A 109 5.84 17.47 5.39
N ARG A 110 6.02 17.55 6.71
CA ARG A 110 5.27 16.69 7.64
C ARG A 110 3.77 16.95 7.50
N GLU A 111 3.41 18.22 7.39
CA GLU A 111 2.04 18.67 7.11
C GLU A 111 1.99 19.43 5.78
N ILE A 112 1.12 19.01 4.89
CA ILE A 112 0.79 19.67 3.63
C ILE A 112 -0.66 20.11 3.68
N MET A 113 -0.93 21.36 3.30
CA MET A 113 -2.27 21.90 3.31
C MET A 113 -2.55 22.72 2.06
N PHE A 114 -3.66 22.43 1.41
CA PHE A 114 -4.09 23.13 0.20
C PHE A 114 -5.40 23.86 0.45
N MET A 115 -5.36 25.19 0.45
CA MET A 115 -6.51 26.04 0.72
C MET A 115 -6.93 26.78 -0.56
N LEU A 116 -8.19 27.16 -0.60
CA LEU A 116 -8.77 28.02 -1.62
C LEU A 116 -9.20 29.33 -0.96
N GLN A 117 -8.80 30.44 -1.58
CA GLN A 117 -9.37 31.74 -1.26
C GLN A 117 -10.77 31.85 -1.90
N PRO A 118 -11.86 32.10 -1.14
CA PRO A 118 -13.21 32.12 -1.70
C PRO A 118 -13.41 33.24 -2.74
N ASP A 119 -14.02 32.90 -3.87
CA ASP A 119 -14.15 33.74 -5.08
C ASP A 119 -15.27 34.81 -5.00
N ASN A 120 -15.50 35.40 -3.82
CA ASN A 120 -16.75 36.13 -3.57
C ASN A 120 -16.72 37.63 -3.84
N GLN A 121 -15.81 38.17 -4.67
CA GLN A 121 -15.93 39.55 -5.19
C GLN A 121 -15.32 39.75 -6.59
N THR A 122 -16.18 40.13 -7.54
CA THR A 122 -15.85 40.61 -8.91
C THR A 122 -15.03 41.91 -8.95
N SER A 123 -14.63 42.45 -7.79
CA SER A 123 -13.69 43.56 -7.66
C SER A 123 -12.82 43.32 -6.42
N PHE A 124 -11.82 42.45 -6.54
CA PHE A 124 -10.89 42.22 -5.45
C PHE A 124 -9.88 43.36 -5.37
N ASP A 125 -9.93 44.10 -4.27
CA ASP A 125 -8.84 44.98 -3.85
C ASP A 125 -7.76 44.09 -3.23
N TYR A 126 -6.74 43.74 -4.01
CA TYR A 126 -5.59 42.92 -3.56
C TYR A 126 -4.83 43.52 -2.36
N THR A 127 -5.18 44.74 -1.94
CA THR A 127 -4.65 45.38 -0.73
C THR A 127 -5.44 45.04 0.54
N LYS A 128 -6.69 44.56 0.46
CA LYS A 128 -7.41 43.90 1.57
C LYS A 128 -7.08 42.41 1.59
N GLY A 129 -5.78 42.13 1.56
CA GLY A 129 -5.26 40.77 1.63
C GLY A 129 -5.77 40.08 2.89
N ILE A 130 -5.88 38.75 2.82
CA ILE A 130 -5.86 37.93 4.01
C ILE A 130 -4.74 38.50 4.91
N ASN A 131 -5.04 38.77 6.19
CA ASN A 131 -4.01 39.04 7.19
C ASN A 131 -3.27 37.72 7.50
N ALA A 132 -2.79 37.06 6.45
CA ALA A 132 -1.89 35.93 6.47
C ALA A 132 -0.48 36.49 6.79
N GLU A 133 -0.38 37.29 7.85
CA GLU A 133 0.86 37.59 8.54
C GLU A 133 1.18 36.48 9.56
N ASP A 134 0.25 35.53 9.74
CA ASP A 134 0.32 34.43 10.68
C ASP A 134 -0.14 33.11 10.01
N LEU A 135 0.64 32.03 10.17
CA LEU A 135 0.32 30.66 9.72
C LEU A 135 -0.84 30.01 10.50
N THR A 136 -1.31 30.67 11.56
CA THR A 136 -2.40 30.18 12.43
C THR A 136 -3.76 30.81 12.10
N ASP A 137 -3.81 31.99 11.47
CA ASP A 137 -5.06 32.64 11.05
C ASP A 137 -5.41 32.34 9.59
N LEU A 138 -5.99 31.15 9.39
CA LEU A 138 -6.52 30.70 8.10
C LEU A 138 -8.03 30.90 8.01
N SER A 139 -8.59 31.76 8.88
CA SER A 139 -10.01 32.03 8.94
C SER A 139 -10.49 32.66 7.63
N GLY A 140 -11.63 32.20 7.12
CA GLY A 140 -12.18 32.66 5.84
C GLY A 140 -11.60 32.01 4.59
N LEU A 141 -10.68 31.05 4.72
CA LEU A 141 -10.30 30.15 3.63
C LEU A 141 -11.18 28.89 3.63
N SER A 142 -11.41 28.32 2.45
CA SER A 142 -12.07 27.01 2.33
C SER A 142 -11.04 25.94 1.99
N ASN A 143 -11.32 24.69 2.39
CA ASN A 143 -10.56 23.56 1.89
C ASN A 143 -10.66 23.51 0.36
N LEU A 144 -9.57 23.08 -0.27
CA LEU A 144 -9.56 22.92 -1.70
C LEU A 144 -10.42 21.70 -2.10
N PRO A 145 -11.41 21.87 -2.98
CA PRO A 145 -12.27 20.74 -3.37
C PRO A 145 -11.59 19.82 -4.39
N ASN A 146 -10.61 20.31 -5.16
CA ASN A 146 -9.81 19.49 -6.06
C ASN A 146 -8.48 20.14 -6.47
N PHE A 147 -7.47 19.32 -6.77
CA PHE A 147 -6.28 19.74 -7.51
C PHE A 147 -6.07 18.89 -8.77
N ASN A 148 -5.35 19.45 -9.75
CA ASN A 148 -5.12 18.81 -11.04
C ASN A 148 -3.64 18.58 -11.31
N VAL A 149 -3.28 17.38 -11.75
CA VAL A 149 -1.94 17.00 -12.22
C VAL A 149 -2.00 16.88 -13.73
N ASN A 150 -1.56 17.91 -14.43
CA ASN A 150 -1.74 18.00 -15.88
C ASN A 150 -0.40 18.00 -16.63
N GLY A 151 -0.09 16.88 -17.28
CA GLY A 151 1.15 16.71 -18.04
C GLY A 151 2.39 17.00 -17.19
N SER A 152 2.35 16.57 -15.93
CA SER A 152 3.33 16.85 -14.88
C SER A 152 3.60 15.60 -14.06
N THR A 153 4.78 15.50 -13.47
CA THR A 153 5.12 14.51 -12.43
C THR A 153 5.20 15.22 -11.09
N VAL A 154 4.39 14.77 -10.13
CA VAL A 154 4.25 15.39 -8.80
C VAL A 154 4.46 14.32 -7.74
N THR A 155 5.25 14.64 -6.73
CA THR A 155 5.44 13.81 -5.54
C THR A 155 5.11 14.61 -4.30
N PHE A 156 4.22 14.08 -3.46
CA PHE A 156 3.98 14.58 -2.12
C PHE A 156 4.50 13.57 -1.09
N ARG A 157 5.30 14.08 -0.15
CA ARG A 157 5.85 13.33 0.99
C ARG A 157 5.42 13.99 2.27
N GLY A 158 4.39 13.44 2.92
CA GLY A 158 3.74 14.11 4.03
C GLY A 158 2.27 13.78 4.19
N GLU A 159 1.69 14.24 5.29
CA GLU A 159 0.25 14.16 5.52
C GLU A 159 -0.46 15.37 4.89
N ILE A 160 -1.50 15.13 4.09
CA ILE A 160 -2.37 16.21 3.60
C ILE A 160 -3.50 16.43 4.61
N VAL A 161 -3.32 17.39 5.51
CA VAL A 161 -4.17 17.53 6.72
C VAL A 161 -5.61 18.00 6.46
N ASN A 162 -5.90 18.52 5.27
CA ASN A 162 -7.22 19.04 4.91
C ASN A 162 -7.83 18.32 3.70
N SER A 163 -7.50 17.04 3.54
CA SER A 163 -7.85 16.24 2.37
C SER A 163 -9.27 15.66 2.38
N ASN A 164 -9.99 15.70 3.50
CA ASN A 164 -11.34 15.17 3.60
C ASN A 164 -12.25 15.89 2.58
N ALA A 165 -12.64 15.20 1.50
CA ALA A 165 -13.33 15.69 0.29
C ALA A 165 -12.47 16.32 -0.83
N LEU A 166 -11.14 16.23 -0.75
CA LEU A 166 -10.24 16.61 -1.83
C LEU A 166 -10.33 15.59 -2.96
N ASN A 167 -10.73 16.03 -4.15
CA ASN A 167 -10.64 15.21 -5.36
C ASN A 167 -9.30 15.44 -6.06
N ILE A 168 -8.77 14.38 -6.65
CA ILE A 168 -7.49 14.41 -7.37
C ILE A 168 -7.78 14.15 -8.83
N ASN A 169 -7.41 15.08 -9.70
CA ASN A 169 -7.52 14.91 -11.15
C ASN A 169 -6.14 14.64 -11.74
N ILE A 170 -5.94 13.48 -12.37
CA ILE A 170 -4.71 13.10 -13.06
C ILE A 170 -4.99 13.13 -14.57
N GLY A 171 -4.38 14.10 -15.25
CA GLY A 171 -4.64 14.41 -16.65
C GLY A 171 -5.81 15.38 -16.85
N SER A 172 -6.00 15.80 -18.11
CA SER A 172 -7.09 16.69 -18.54
C SER A 172 -7.34 16.61 -20.04
N ASP A 173 -8.54 17.02 -20.45
CA ASP A 173 -9.06 16.98 -21.83
C ASP A 173 -8.24 17.75 -22.88
N TYR A 174 -7.34 18.62 -22.45
CA TYR A 174 -6.59 19.51 -23.33
C TYR A 174 -5.07 19.36 -23.20
N ILE A 175 -4.59 18.38 -22.44
CA ILE A 175 -3.16 18.14 -22.23
C ILE A 175 -2.76 16.75 -22.70
N SER A 176 -1.67 16.68 -23.45
CA SER A 176 -1.07 15.45 -23.95
C SER A 176 0.10 15.00 -23.06
N GLY A 177 0.45 13.72 -23.14
CA GLY A 177 1.59 13.15 -22.44
C GLY A 177 1.25 12.53 -21.07
N GLN A 178 2.28 12.30 -20.27
CA GLN A 178 2.15 11.61 -19.00
C GLN A 178 1.80 12.57 -17.86
N SER A 179 0.80 12.21 -17.06
CA SER A 179 0.49 12.85 -15.78
C SER A 179 0.72 11.84 -14.67
N SER A 180 1.52 12.19 -13.67
CA SER A 180 1.93 11.26 -12.63
C SER A 180 1.87 11.90 -11.25
N LEU A 181 1.21 11.22 -10.31
CA LEU A 181 1.16 11.59 -8.91
C LEU A 181 1.65 10.44 -8.04
N THR A 182 2.62 10.74 -7.19
CA THR A 182 3.12 9.86 -6.14
C THR A 182 2.82 10.46 -4.79
N LEU A 183 2.21 9.66 -3.91
CA LEU A 183 1.91 10.01 -2.54
C LEU A 183 2.68 9.06 -1.61
N GLU A 184 3.44 9.62 -0.68
CA GLU A 184 4.27 8.89 0.28
C GLU A 184 4.19 9.58 1.64
N SER A 185 4.62 8.87 2.69
CA SER A 185 4.92 9.53 3.95
C SER A 185 6.11 10.48 3.86
N TYR A 186 6.27 11.32 4.88
CA TYR A 186 7.39 12.26 4.95
C TYR A 186 8.76 11.56 4.91
N ASP A 187 8.89 10.46 5.66
CA ASP A 187 10.04 9.57 5.69
C ASP A 187 9.62 8.15 6.13
N GLU A 188 10.57 7.23 6.17
CA GLU A 188 10.35 5.81 6.53
C GLU A 188 9.89 5.59 7.99
N ASN A 189 10.05 6.59 8.86
CA ASN A 189 9.78 6.48 10.29
C ASN A 189 8.53 7.29 10.72
N THR A 190 7.99 8.11 9.83
CA THR A 190 6.84 8.97 10.07
C THR A 190 5.68 8.43 9.26
N ALA A 191 4.74 7.71 9.87
CA ALA A 191 3.52 7.28 9.16
C ALA A 191 2.70 8.51 8.75
N ALA A 192 2.07 8.45 7.57
CA ALA A 192 1.09 9.43 7.14
C ALA A 192 -0.24 8.72 6.86
N GLU A 193 -1.34 9.31 7.32
CA GLU A 193 -2.68 8.81 7.03
C GLU A 193 -3.60 9.96 6.67
N TYR A 194 -4.25 9.88 5.52
CA TYR A 194 -5.26 10.88 5.14
C TYR A 194 -6.26 10.33 4.13
N SER A 195 -7.39 11.02 4.01
CA SER A 195 -8.51 10.59 3.16
C SER A 195 -8.72 11.53 2.00
N VAL A 196 -8.97 11.03 0.81
CA VAL A 196 -9.34 11.80 -0.38
C VAL A 196 -10.70 11.34 -0.89
N GLY A 197 -11.39 12.20 -1.62
CA GLY A 197 -12.64 11.83 -2.27
C GLY A 197 -12.38 10.87 -3.44
N THR A 198 -12.53 11.37 -4.66
CA THR A 198 -12.27 10.57 -5.86
C THR A 198 -10.94 10.94 -6.51
N VAL A 199 -10.18 9.92 -6.91
CA VAL A 199 -9.07 10.06 -7.85
C VAL A 199 -9.59 9.82 -9.26
N TYR A 200 -9.61 10.87 -10.08
CA TYR A 200 -10.04 10.83 -11.47
C TYR A 200 -8.84 10.75 -12.41
N PHE A 201 -8.88 9.81 -13.35
CA PHE A 201 -8.04 9.82 -14.53
C PHE A 201 -8.80 10.49 -15.67
N ASN A 202 -8.30 11.62 -16.17
CA ASN A 202 -8.92 12.37 -17.27
C ASN A 202 -8.02 12.31 -18.50
N TYR A 203 -8.59 12.01 -19.67
CA TYR A 203 -7.84 11.79 -20.89
C TYR A 203 -7.98 12.94 -21.88
N SER A 204 -6.97 13.10 -22.74
CA SER A 204 -6.96 14.18 -23.73
C SER A 204 -8.03 13.96 -24.81
N LYS A 205 -8.85 14.98 -25.07
CA LYS A 205 -9.77 15.02 -26.22
C LYS A 205 -9.09 15.52 -27.50
N GLN A 206 -7.86 16.03 -27.41
CA GLN A 206 -7.19 16.69 -28.55
C GLN A 206 -6.39 15.73 -29.46
N GLY A 207 -6.67 14.43 -29.41
CA GLY A 207 -6.09 13.45 -30.35
C GLY A 207 -4.66 12.99 -30.02
N TYR A 208 -4.22 13.16 -28.78
CA TYR A 208 -2.92 12.70 -28.29
C TYR A 208 -3.08 11.57 -27.27
N ASP A 209 -2.10 10.68 -27.22
CA ASP A 209 -2.02 9.66 -26.18
C ASP A 209 -1.85 10.36 -24.82
N SER A 210 -2.62 9.92 -23.82
CA SER A 210 -2.54 10.40 -22.46
C SER A 210 -2.40 9.22 -21.51
N ASN A 211 -1.35 9.27 -20.69
CA ASN A 211 -1.05 8.22 -19.71
C ASN A 211 -1.12 8.81 -18.32
N GLY A 212 -1.97 8.26 -17.46
CA GLY A 212 -2.06 8.66 -16.06
C GLY A 212 -1.37 7.63 -15.17
N VAL A 213 -0.59 8.09 -14.20
CA VAL A 213 0.02 7.22 -13.18
C VAL A 213 -0.30 7.75 -11.80
N PHE A 214 -0.87 6.90 -10.96
CA PHE A 214 -1.10 7.17 -9.55
C PHE A 214 -0.30 6.17 -8.72
N THR A 215 0.41 6.63 -7.70
CA THR A 215 1.23 5.77 -6.85
C THR A 215 0.97 6.08 -5.38
N VAL A 216 0.59 5.04 -4.63
CA VAL A 216 0.55 5.04 -3.17
C VAL A 216 1.79 4.28 -2.71
N GLY A 217 2.75 5.04 -2.20
CA GLY A 217 4.08 4.55 -1.85
C GLY A 217 4.30 4.46 -0.35
N ARG A 218 5.58 4.36 0.00
CA ARG A 218 6.08 4.05 1.34
C ARG A 218 5.41 4.83 2.47
N GLY A 219 5.07 4.10 3.53
CA GLY A 219 4.64 4.64 4.84
C GLY A 219 3.30 5.39 4.84
N LEU A 220 2.61 5.45 3.70
CA LEU A 220 1.33 6.12 3.54
C LEU A 220 0.17 5.13 3.69
N THR A 221 -0.80 5.48 4.51
CA THR A 221 -2.17 4.94 4.45
C THR A 221 -3.07 5.96 3.77
N LEU A 222 -3.54 5.66 2.57
CA LEU A 222 -4.49 6.50 1.84
C LEU A 222 -5.88 5.87 1.89
N ASN A 223 -6.86 6.64 2.38
CA ASN A 223 -8.28 6.30 2.25
C ASN A 223 -8.85 7.05 1.04
N ALA A 224 -9.19 6.35 -0.04
CA ALA A 224 -9.83 6.95 -1.21
C ALA A 224 -11.26 6.43 -1.35
N ASP A 225 -12.24 7.34 -1.50
CA ASP A 225 -13.63 6.93 -1.74
C ASP A 225 -13.72 6.12 -3.04
N ASN A 226 -13.11 6.64 -4.12
CA ASN A 226 -13.18 6.01 -5.43
C ASN A 226 -11.92 6.29 -6.26
N ILE A 227 -11.59 5.35 -7.14
CA ILE A 227 -10.78 5.60 -8.33
C ILE A 227 -11.70 5.52 -9.53
N THR A 228 -11.68 6.55 -10.37
CA THR A 228 -12.52 6.62 -11.57
C THR A 228 -11.66 6.83 -12.79
N PHE A 229 -11.75 5.90 -13.74
CA PHE A 229 -11.11 6.02 -15.03
C PHE A 229 -12.04 6.74 -16.02
N SER A 230 -11.45 7.73 -16.70
CA SER A 230 -11.87 8.23 -18.01
C SER A 230 -13.12 9.10 -18.04
N SER A 231 -13.00 10.34 -17.56
CA SER A 231 -14.11 11.30 -17.63
C SER A 231 -14.34 11.90 -19.04
N SER A 232 -13.49 11.61 -20.04
CA SER A 232 -13.47 12.27 -21.35
C SER A 232 -12.90 11.39 -22.48
N TYR A 233 -13.54 11.43 -23.67
CA TYR A 233 -13.25 10.52 -24.80
C TYR A 233 -12.91 11.27 -26.11
N SER A 234 -11.93 10.76 -26.86
CA SER A 234 -11.81 10.96 -28.31
C SER A 234 -11.56 9.62 -29.03
N GLU A 235 -12.23 9.43 -30.18
CA GLU A 235 -12.27 8.17 -30.93
C GLU A 235 -10.91 7.80 -31.57
N GLY A 236 -10.54 6.52 -31.52
CA GLY A 236 -9.36 5.98 -32.20
C GLY A 236 -8.01 6.18 -31.51
N LYS A 237 -8.00 6.37 -30.18
CA LYS A 237 -6.77 6.57 -29.39
C LYS A 237 -6.64 5.58 -28.24
N ALA A 238 -5.41 5.25 -27.89
CA ALA A 238 -5.10 4.39 -26.76
C ALA A 238 -4.91 5.26 -25.52
N TYR A 239 -5.67 4.97 -24.47
CA TYR A 239 -5.54 5.64 -23.18
C TYR A 239 -5.13 4.62 -22.14
N SER A 240 -4.05 4.91 -21.41
CA SER A 240 -3.58 4.03 -20.36
C SER A 240 -3.57 4.72 -19.01
N SER A 241 -4.07 4.02 -17.98
CA SER A 241 -3.97 4.44 -16.60
C SER A 241 -3.31 3.37 -15.77
N THR A 242 -2.42 3.79 -14.88
CA THR A 242 -1.71 2.90 -13.97
C THR A 242 -1.92 3.34 -12.54
N VAL A 243 -2.32 2.41 -11.68
CA VAL A 243 -2.33 2.56 -10.23
C VAL A 243 -1.25 1.66 -9.66
N ASN A 244 -0.34 2.22 -8.88
CA ASN A 244 0.74 1.48 -8.21
C ASN A 244 0.51 1.50 -6.69
N ILE A 245 0.60 0.34 -6.07
CA ILE A 245 0.59 0.14 -4.61
C ILE A 245 1.92 -0.54 -4.26
N VAL A 246 2.86 0.25 -3.71
CA VAL A 246 4.29 -0.12 -3.65
C VAL A 246 4.95 0.31 -2.35
N ASP A 247 6.12 -0.25 -2.08
CA ASP A 247 7.01 0.06 -0.95
C ASP A 247 6.30 0.00 0.41
N GLY A 248 5.35 -0.93 0.57
CA GLY A 248 4.53 -1.06 1.78
C GLY A 248 3.42 0.00 1.94
N GLY A 249 3.19 0.83 0.93
CA GLY A 249 2.07 1.78 0.91
C GLY A 249 0.71 1.08 0.98
N ARG A 250 -0.25 1.69 1.67
CA ARG A 250 -1.59 1.15 1.89
C ARG A 250 -2.65 1.99 1.19
N LEU A 251 -3.44 1.36 0.32
CA LEU A 251 -4.60 1.95 -0.32
C LEU A 251 -5.88 1.28 0.20
N ASN A 252 -6.67 2.03 0.97
CA ASN A 252 -8.04 1.66 1.33
C ASN A 252 -8.97 2.28 0.29
N LEU A 253 -9.67 1.47 -0.48
CA LEU A 253 -10.43 1.94 -1.65
C LEU A 253 -11.91 1.57 -1.54
N GLY A 254 -12.80 2.56 -1.70
CA GLY A 254 -14.24 2.31 -1.71
C GLY A 254 -14.73 1.64 -3.00
N ALA A 255 -14.33 2.14 -4.18
CA ALA A 255 -14.66 1.49 -5.45
C ALA A 255 -13.69 1.83 -6.60
N VAL A 256 -13.65 0.93 -7.59
CA VAL A 256 -13.03 1.14 -8.90
C VAL A 256 -14.12 1.35 -9.94
N ASN A 257 -14.09 2.47 -10.65
CA ASN A 257 -15.14 2.83 -11.62
C ASN A 257 -14.55 3.04 -13.01
N PHE A 258 -15.13 2.37 -14.01
CA PHE A 258 -14.84 2.57 -15.43
C PHE A 258 -15.97 3.38 -16.07
N ARG A 259 -15.62 4.42 -16.82
CA ARG A 259 -16.61 5.25 -17.52
C ARG A 259 -16.64 5.03 -19.03
N LEU A 260 -15.54 4.59 -19.62
CA LEU A 260 -15.44 4.41 -21.07
C LEU A 260 -15.10 2.97 -21.44
N ASP A 261 -15.43 2.66 -22.69
CA ASP A 261 -15.34 1.34 -23.29
C ASP A 261 -13.94 1.05 -23.84
N SER A 262 -13.08 2.05 -24.00
CA SER A 262 -11.74 1.94 -24.60
C SER A 262 -10.59 2.03 -23.58
N ASP A 263 -10.89 1.88 -22.29
CA ASP A 263 -9.90 2.09 -21.23
C ASP A 263 -8.89 0.94 -21.18
N ALA A 264 -7.60 1.27 -21.07
CA ALA A 264 -6.55 0.32 -20.71
C ALA A 264 -6.01 0.64 -19.32
N VAL A 265 -6.42 -0.12 -18.33
CA VAL A 265 -6.06 0.10 -16.93
C VAL A 265 -5.13 -0.99 -16.46
N THR A 266 -4.11 -0.61 -15.69
CA THR A 266 -3.24 -1.52 -14.99
C THR A 266 -3.21 -1.16 -13.51
N ILE A 267 -3.50 -2.12 -12.63
CA ILE A 267 -3.30 -2.00 -11.19
C ILE A 267 -2.10 -2.86 -10.84
N ASN A 268 -0.99 -2.22 -10.49
CA ASN A 268 0.22 -2.87 -9.98
C ASN A 268 0.15 -2.93 -8.47
N HIS A 269 -0.24 -4.09 -7.94
CA HIS A 269 -0.22 -4.41 -6.52
C HIS A 269 1.06 -5.17 -6.22
N LEU A 270 2.15 -4.45 -5.93
CA LEU A 270 3.49 -5.05 -5.88
C LEU A 270 3.81 -5.59 -4.48
N ASP A 271 4.24 -4.72 -3.58
CA ASP A 271 4.61 -5.02 -2.18
C ASP A 271 3.87 -4.12 -1.19
N GLY A 272 2.79 -3.48 -1.65
CA GLY A 272 1.89 -2.68 -0.84
C GLY A 272 0.70 -3.46 -0.27
N VAL A 273 -0.23 -2.71 0.31
CA VAL A 273 -1.48 -3.23 0.90
C VAL A 273 -2.68 -2.64 0.18
N LEU A 274 -3.56 -3.49 -0.35
CA LEU A 274 -4.88 -3.11 -0.83
C LEU A 274 -5.94 -3.56 0.17
N ALA A 275 -6.85 -2.66 0.53
CA ALA A 275 -7.99 -2.98 1.39
C ALA A 275 -9.28 -2.35 0.85
N ALA A 276 -10.42 -2.94 1.22
CA ALA A 276 -11.69 -2.26 1.06
C ALA A 276 -11.74 -0.98 1.93
N GLY A 277 -12.36 0.07 1.40
CA GLY A 277 -12.68 1.29 2.12
C GLY A 277 -13.86 1.07 3.07
N SER A 278 -14.59 2.14 3.42
CA SER A 278 -15.75 2.06 4.31
C SER A 278 -16.97 1.35 3.71
N SER A 279 -16.92 0.90 2.45
CA SER A 279 -18.01 0.29 1.70
C SER A 279 -18.29 -1.18 2.07
N SER A 280 -17.50 -1.79 2.97
CA SER A 280 -17.56 -3.23 3.32
C SER A 280 -17.32 -4.22 2.15
N TYR A 281 -17.10 -3.68 0.95
CA TYR A 281 -16.98 -4.41 -0.29
C TYR A 281 -16.17 -3.56 -1.30
N LEU A 282 -15.21 -4.18 -1.98
CA LEU A 282 -14.45 -3.58 -3.08
C LEU A 282 -14.48 -4.50 -4.30
N GLU A 283 -15.09 -4.01 -5.38
CA GLU A 283 -15.08 -4.66 -6.70
C GLU A 283 -13.96 -4.11 -7.57
N ILE A 284 -13.20 -5.01 -8.18
CA ILE A 284 -12.13 -4.71 -9.13
C ILE A 284 -12.47 -5.42 -10.43
N GLY A 285 -13.26 -4.74 -11.24
CA GLY A 285 -13.72 -5.22 -12.55
C GLY A 285 -14.09 -4.06 -13.46
N THR A 286 -14.30 -4.35 -14.75
CA THR A 286 -14.70 -3.33 -15.73
C THR A 286 -16.18 -2.96 -15.68
N GLY A 287 -16.97 -3.60 -14.81
CA GLY A 287 -18.41 -3.38 -14.70
C GLY A 287 -19.18 -3.74 -15.98
N GLY A 288 -18.71 -4.76 -16.72
CA GLY A 288 -19.31 -5.20 -17.98
C GLY A 288 -18.96 -4.33 -19.19
N ARG A 289 -18.06 -3.35 -19.03
CA ARG A 289 -17.56 -2.54 -20.16
C ARG A 289 -16.47 -3.28 -20.92
N PRO A 290 -16.33 -3.04 -22.24
CA PRO A 290 -15.28 -3.63 -23.07
C PRO A 290 -13.91 -2.96 -22.88
N ALA A 291 -13.63 -2.46 -21.67
CA ALA A 291 -12.32 -1.98 -21.27
C ALA A 291 -11.37 -3.16 -20.99
N SER A 292 -10.07 -2.89 -20.95
CA SER A 292 -9.05 -3.83 -20.48
C SER A 292 -8.58 -3.43 -19.09
N LEU A 293 -8.57 -4.40 -18.17
CA LEU A 293 -8.05 -4.25 -16.82
C LEU A 293 -7.01 -5.34 -16.59
N ASN A 294 -5.76 -4.94 -16.41
CA ASN A 294 -4.69 -5.84 -15.98
C ASN A 294 -4.47 -5.64 -14.47
N TYR A 295 -4.47 -6.73 -13.72
CA TYR A 295 -4.14 -6.74 -12.30
C TYR A 295 -2.81 -7.47 -12.13
N VAL A 296 -1.79 -6.75 -11.69
CA VAL A 296 -0.40 -7.24 -11.66
C VAL A 296 0.03 -7.45 -10.22
N LEU A 297 0.40 -8.68 -9.87
CA LEU A 297 0.88 -9.05 -8.54
C LEU A 297 2.41 -8.99 -8.46
N GLY A 298 2.92 -8.34 -7.43
CA GLY A 298 4.31 -8.49 -6.99
C GLY A 298 4.49 -9.69 -6.05
N GLU A 299 5.70 -9.86 -5.54
CA GLU A 299 6.04 -11.00 -4.66
C GLU A 299 5.32 -10.94 -3.30
N ASN A 300 5.04 -9.73 -2.80
CA ASN A 300 4.59 -9.51 -1.42
C ASN A 300 3.28 -8.68 -1.37
N ALA A 301 2.41 -8.83 -2.35
CA ALA A 301 1.13 -8.12 -2.39
C ALA A 301 0.24 -8.54 -1.20
N ILE A 302 -0.33 -7.57 -0.47
CA ILE A 302 -1.17 -7.84 0.70
C ILE A 302 -2.60 -7.40 0.45
N PHE A 303 -3.53 -8.34 0.52
CA PHE A 303 -4.97 -8.09 0.58
C PHE A 303 -5.41 -8.06 2.03
N ASP A 304 -5.80 -6.88 2.51
CA ASP A 304 -6.34 -6.70 3.85
C ASP A 304 -7.86 -6.59 3.81
N THR A 305 -8.51 -7.65 4.26
CA THR A 305 -9.96 -7.83 4.27
C THR A 305 -10.60 -7.42 5.60
N SER A 306 -9.87 -6.69 6.47
CA SER A 306 -10.38 -6.22 7.77
C SER A 306 -11.62 -5.33 7.66
N ASN A 307 -11.72 -4.58 6.56
CA ASN A 307 -12.77 -3.61 6.33
C ASN A 307 -13.89 -4.13 5.44
N GLY A 308 -13.80 -5.38 4.98
CA GLY A 308 -14.76 -5.94 4.02
C GLY A 308 -14.14 -6.92 3.03
N SER A 309 -14.96 -7.42 2.14
CA SER A 309 -14.55 -8.39 1.13
C SER A 309 -14.03 -7.70 -0.14
N ILE A 310 -13.05 -8.31 -0.81
CA ILE A 310 -12.43 -7.81 -2.04
C ILE A 310 -12.72 -8.81 -3.17
N TYR A 311 -13.10 -8.31 -4.34
CA TYR A 311 -13.50 -9.10 -5.50
C TYR A 311 -12.65 -8.69 -6.70
N ILE A 312 -11.87 -9.62 -7.24
CA ILE A 312 -11.18 -9.46 -8.53
C ILE A 312 -12.03 -10.17 -9.57
N GLU A 313 -12.74 -9.40 -10.37
CA GLU A 313 -13.74 -9.91 -11.30
C GLU A 313 -13.13 -10.65 -12.49
N SER A 314 -13.93 -11.50 -13.15
CA SER A 314 -13.54 -12.25 -14.35
C SER A 314 -13.15 -11.38 -15.55
N THR A 315 -13.48 -10.09 -15.49
CA THR A 315 -13.10 -9.08 -16.49
C THR A 315 -11.67 -8.57 -16.32
N ALA A 316 -11.01 -8.89 -15.21
CA ALA A 316 -9.60 -8.56 -14.99
C ALA A 316 -8.69 -9.66 -15.54
N ASN A 317 -7.56 -9.27 -16.13
CA ASN A 317 -6.46 -10.17 -16.47
C ASN A 317 -5.45 -10.16 -15.32
N LEU A 318 -5.35 -11.26 -14.58
CA LEU A 318 -4.36 -11.41 -13.53
C LEU A 318 -3.00 -11.80 -14.12
N SER A 319 -1.92 -11.11 -13.72
CA SER A 319 -0.56 -11.45 -14.11
C SER A 319 0.43 -11.26 -12.96
N SER A 320 1.59 -11.91 -13.03
CA SER A 320 2.75 -11.54 -12.21
C SER A 320 3.45 -10.31 -12.80
N ALA A 321 4.09 -9.49 -11.96
CA ALA A 321 4.99 -8.45 -12.43
C ALA A 321 6.25 -9.06 -13.10
N ASP A 322 6.86 -8.30 -14.01
CA ASP A 322 8.00 -8.78 -14.79
C ASP A 322 9.17 -9.18 -13.89
N GLY A 323 9.63 -10.42 -14.05
CA GLY A 323 10.81 -10.95 -13.36
C GLY A 323 10.59 -11.27 -11.88
N VAL A 324 9.35 -11.26 -11.39
CA VAL A 324 9.02 -11.66 -10.01
C VAL A 324 8.03 -12.83 -9.99
N ASN A 325 8.08 -13.62 -8.92
CA ASN A 325 7.09 -14.65 -8.65
C ASN A 325 5.90 -13.99 -7.95
N GLY A 326 4.86 -13.61 -8.68
CA GLY A 326 3.70 -12.89 -8.14
C GLY A 326 2.97 -13.73 -7.10
N GLY A 327 2.91 -13.24 -5.86
CA GLY A 327 2.32 -13.90 -4.71
C GLY A 327 1.25 -13.04 -4.06
N MET A 328 0.62 -13.57 -3.01
CA MET A 328 -0.38 -12.84 -2.23
C MET A 328 -0.43 -13.30 -0.77
N LEU A 329 -0.61 -12.33 0.12
CA LEU A 329 -1.01 -12.53 1.51
C LEU A 329 -2.43 -12.00 1.71
N VAL A 330 -3.33 -12.83 2.22
CA VAL A 330 -4.71 -12.45 2.57
C VAL A 330 -4.85 -12.48 4.10
N ARG A 331 -5.26 -11.35 4.69
CA ARG A 331 -5.43 -11.20 6.15
C ARG A 331 -6.58 -10.27 6.49
N GLY A 332 -7.01 -10.25 7.75
CA GLY A 332 -7.99 -9.28 8.26
C GLY A 332 -9.35 -9.88 8.63
N GLY A 333 -9.59 -11.16 8.35
CA GLY A 333 -10.80 -11.89 8.79
C GLY A 333 -12.00 -11.80 7.83
N GLY A 334 -11.89 -11.05 6.74
CA GLY A 334 -12.87 -11.03 5.64
C GLY A 334 -12.43 -11.89 4.44
N GLU A 335 -13.07 -11.70 3.29
CA GLU A 335 -12.89 -12.57 2.11
C GLU A 335 -12.18 -11.87 0.95
N LEU A 336 -11.29 -12.58 0.27
CA LEU A 336 -10.81 -12.26 -1.07
C LEU A 336 -11.38 -13.28 -2.06
N ASN A 337 -12.11 -12.81 -3.06
CA ASN A 337 -12.69 -13.62 -4.12
C ASN A 337 -12.04 -13.29 -5.47
N ILE A 338 -11.59 -14.30 -6.22
CA ILE A 338 -10.91 -14.16 -7.51
C ILE A 338 -11.68 -14.94 -8.57
N PHE A 339 -12.27 -14.20 -9.52
CA PHE A 339 -13.13 -14.73 -10.59
C PHE A 339 -12.40 -14.85 -11.94
N THR A 340 -11.10 -14.59 -11.98
CA THR A 340 -10.24 -14.76 -13.16
C THR A 340 -9.22 -15.89 -12.94
N SER A 341 -8.52 -16.30 -14.00
CA SER A 341 -7.51 -17.36 -13.89
C SER A 341 -6.41 -16.99 -12.88
N VAL A 342 -6.06 -17.96 -12.02
CA VAL A 342 -4.97 -17.85 -11.05
C VAL A 342 -3.65 -18.47 -11.54
N ASP A 343 -3.57 -18.88 -12.82
CA ASP A 343 -2.36 -19.50 -13.39
C ASP A 343 -1.12 -18.60 -13.28
N ALA A 344 -1.34 -17.28 -13.25
CA ALA A 344 -0.28 -16.29 -13.13
C ALA A 344 0.25 -16.12 -11.69
N VAL A 345 -0.36 -16.76 -10.69
CA VAL A 345 0.11 -16.75 -9.30
C VAL A 345 1.21 -17.79 -9.16
N THR A 346 2.46 -17.31 -9.15
CA THR A 346 3.67 -18.15 -9.16
C THR A 346 4.50 -18.04 -7.89
N GLY A 347 4.18 -17.05 -7.04
CA GLY A 347 4.78 -16.82 -5.73
C GLY A 347 4.09 -17.59 -4.62
N LYS A 348 4.23 -17.07 -3.39
CA LYS A 348 3.58 -17.64 -2.21
C LYS A 348 2.13 -17.19 -2.12
N VAL A 349 1.25 -18.12 -1.77
CA VAL A 349 -0.14 -17.83 -1.39
C VAL A 349 -0.25 -18.08 0.12
N HIS A 350 -0.62 -17.07 0.89
CA HIS A 350 -0.77 -17.18 2.34
C HIS A 350 -2.10 -16.60 2.77
N VAL A 351 -2.93 -17.39 3.46
CA VAL A 351 -4.20 -16.96 4.06
C VAL A 351 -4.08 -17.02 5.58
N THR A 352 -4.33 -15.91 6.25
CA THR A 352 -4.12 -15.78 7.70
C THR A 352 -5.18 -14.89 8.36
N GLY A 353 -5.14 -14.81 9.70
CA GLY A 353 -5.99 -13.91 10.48
C GLY A 353 -7.48 -14.23 10.38
N GLY A 354 -7.84 -15.49 10.14
CA GLY A 354 -9.23 -15.92 9.96
C GLY A 354 -9.83 -15.52 8.61
N SER A 355 -9.01 -15.07 7.65
CA SER A 355 -9.47 -14.68 6.32
C SER A 355 -9.85 -15.89 5.46
N ILE A 356 -10.61 -15.59 4.42
CA ILE A 356 -10.97 -16.55 3.37
C ILE A 356 -10.41 -16.07 2.04
N LEU A 357 -9.78 -16.97 1.30
CA LEU A 357 -9.45 -16.79 -0.11
C LEU A 357 -10.28 -17.78 -0.94
N HIS A 358 -11.00 -17.30 -1.94
CA HIS A 358 -11.75 -18.13 -2.89
C HIS A 358 -11.33 -17.84 -4.33
N SER A 359 -11.07 -18.90 -5.11
CA SER A 359 -10.72 -18.86 -6.53
C SER A 359 -11.71 -19.66 -7.38
N ASP A 360 -12.48 -18.98 -8.25
CA ASP A 360 -13.47 -19.64 -9.12
C ASP A 360 -12.84 -20.39 -10.28
N ASN A 361 -11.58 -20.11 -10.62
CA ASN A 361 -10.89 -20.71 -11.77
C ASN A 361 -9.90 -21.80 -11.36
N GLY A 362 -10.11 -22.40 -10.18
CA GLY A 362 -9.39 -23.59 -9.74
C GLY A 362 -8.20 -23.34 -8.82
N TRP A 363 -7.42 -24.41 -8.64
CA TRP A 363 -6.30 -24.51 -7.73
C TRP A 363 -5.07 -23.72 -8.18
N PHE A 364 -4.28 -23.24 -7.22
CA PHE A 364 -3.02 -22.51 -7.42
C PHE A 364 -1.86 -23.44 -7.83
N VAL A 365 -1.99 -24.10 -8.99
CA VAL A 365 -1.05 -25.13 -9.47
C VAL A 365 0.39 -24.63 -9.63
N ASN A 366 0.57 -23.36 -9.99
CA ASN A 366 1.88 -22.75 -10.25
C ASN A 366 2.48 -22.06 -9.02
N ALA A 367 1.77 -22.00 -7.89
CA ALA A 367 2.26 -21.30 -6.71
C ALA A 367 3.49 -21.99 -6.12
N GLN A 368 4.47 -21.19 -5.68
CA GLN A 368 5.66 -21.69 -5.00
C GLN A 368 5.32 -22.47 -3.72
N SER A 369 4.30 -21.99 -3.00
CA SER A 369 3.75 -22.63 -1.80
C SER A 369 2.39 -22.04 -1.46
N VAL A 370 1.52 -22.86 -0.88
CA VAL A 370 0.23 -22.46 -0.32
C VAL A 370 0.27 -22.65 1.19
N GLN A 371 0.00 -21.60 1.96
CA GLN A 371 -0.09 -21.64 3.41
C GLN A 371 -1.47 -21.16 3.87
N VAL A 372 -2.12 -21.93 4.74
CA VAL A 372 -3.38 -21.56 5.36
C VAL A 372 -3.22 -21.67 6.88
N ASP A 373 -3.21 -20.54 7.57
CA ASP A 373 -3.06 -20.51 9.02
C ASP A 373 -4.34 -20.96 9.73
N ALA A 374 -4.21 -21.28 11.01
CA ALA A 374 -5.32 -21.73 11.84
C ALA A 374 -6.52 -20.77 11.77
N GLY A 375 -7.73 -21.34 11.58
CA GLY A 375 -8.98 -20.59 11.44
C GLY A 375 -9.18 -19.90 10.08
N SER A 376 -8.18 -19.90 9.20
CA SER A 376 -8.28 -19.34 7.85
C SER A 376 -8.69 -20.42 6.85
N ARG A 377 -9.21 -20.00 5.69
CA ARG A 377 -9.75 -20.94 4.69
C ARG A 377 -9.34 -20.57 3.28
N LEU A 378 -9.00 -21.58 2.49
CA LEU A 378 -8.80 -21.50 1.06
C LEU A 378 -9.87 -22.33 0.36
N GLY A 379 -10.73 -21.70 -0.43
CA GLY A 379 -11.68 -22.38 -1.30
C GLY A 379 -11.27 -22.22 -2.77
N PHE A 380 -11.70 -23.15 -3.61
CA PHE A 380 -11.64 -22.99 -5.06
C PHE A 380 -12.69 -23.88 -5.72
N ASP A 381 -13.01 -23.58 -6.97
CA ASP A 381 -13.95 -24.36 -7.77
C ASP A 381 -13.19 -25.29 -8.72
N GLY A 382 -13.52 -26.59 -8.68
CA GLY A 382 -12.93 -27.60 -9.56
C GLY A 382 -11.99 -28.58 -8.85
N ASP A 383 -11.11 -29.21 -9.64
CA ASP A 383 -10.17 -30.21 -9.15
C ASP A 383 -8.89 -29.56 -8.59
N MET A 384 -8.32 -30.18 -7.55
CA MET A 384 -7.00 -29.83 -7.04
C MET A 384 -5.93 -30.57 -7.82
N LEU A 385 -5.15 -29.85 -8.62
CA LEU A 385 -4.04 -30.44 -9.37
C LEU A 385 -2.71 -30.28 -8.61
N LEU A 386 -2.12 -31.40 -8.21
CA LEU A 386 -0.85 -31.45 -7.47
C LEU A 386 0.25 -32.14 -8.29
N ASN A 387 1.49 -31.86 -7.91
CA ASN A 387 2.71 -32.44 -8.48
C ASN A 387 3.79 -32.57 -7.39
N ALA A 388 4.93 -33.18 -7.71
CA ALA A 388 6.02 -33.38 -6.76
C ALA A 388 6.57 -32.09 -6.10
N ASP A 389 6.45 -30.94 -6.77
CA ASP A 389 6.94 -29.64 -6.28
C ASP A 389 5.91 -28.89 -5.42
N SER A 390 4.68 -29.41 -5.31
CA SER A 390 3.59 -28.80 -4.56
C SER A 390 3.94 -28.72 -3.07
N LYS A 391 3.74 -27.54 -2.46
CA LYS A 391 4.05 -27.30 -1.05
C LYS A 391 2.85 -26.67 -0.36
N ILE A 392 2.20 -27.44 0.50
CA ILE A 392 1.04 -27.00 1.27
C ILE A 392 1.44 -26.93 2.75
N THR A 393 1.11 -25.83 3.41
CA THR A 393 1.32 -25.63 4.84
C THR A 393 -0.01 -25.34 5.53
N ILE A 394 -0.29 -26.06 6.62
CA ILE A 394 -1.51 -25.92 7.40
C ILE A 394 -1.14 -25.51 8.83
N GLY A 395 -1.66 -24.37 9.28
CA GLY A 395 -1.57 -23.95 10.68
C GLY A 395 -2.58 -24.68 11.55
N VAL A 396 -2.18 -25.08 12.75
CA VAL A 396 -3.01 -25.83 13.70
C VAL A 396 -2.85 -25.24 15.10
N ASP A 397 -3.93 -24.68 15.65
CA ASP A 397 -3.98 -24.13 17.01
C ASP A 397 -4.85 -24.98 17.95
N SER A 398 -5.71 -25.86 17.43
CA SER A 398 -6.41 -26.88 18.20
C SER A 398 -7.10 -27.88 17.26
N GLU A 399 -7.73 -28.93 17.82
CA GLU A 399 -8.61 -29.84 17.07
C GLU A 399 -9.79 -29.14 16.37
N SER A 400 -10.15 -27.94 16.82
CA SER A 400 -11.26 -27.14 16.25
C SER A 400 -10.81 -25.91 15.47
N LEU A 401 -9.53 -25.58 15.52
CA LEU A 401 -8.97 -24.36 14.94
C LEU A 401 -7.71 -24.70 14.16
N PHE A 402 -7.88 -24.91 12.86
CA PHE A 402 -6.82 -25.24 11.91
C PHE A 402 -7.12 -24.63 10.55
N GLY A 403 -6.11 -24.55 9.69
CA GLY A 403 -6.26 -24.06 8.33
C GLY A 403 -7.00 -25.07 7.45
N GLN A 404 -7.92 -24.58 6.63
CA GLN A 404 -8.75 -25.44 5.78
C GLN A 404 -8.56 -25.12 4.30
N ILE A 405 -8.52 -26.15 3.49
CA ILE A 405 -8.61 -26.10 2.03
C ILE A 405 -9.94 -26.76 1.63
N GLY A 406 -10.97 -25.96 1.49
CA GLY A 406 -12.35 -26.41 1.29
C GLY A 406 -12.75 -26.53 -0.18
N ASN A 407 -13.86 -27.25 -0.41
CA ASN A 407 -14.54 -27.43 -1.72
C ASN A 407 -13.74 -28.16 -2.81
N THR A 408 -12.71 -28.92 -2.43
CA THR A 408 -12.02 -29.79 -3.39
C THR A 408 -12.97 -30.86 -3.93
N VAL A 409 -13.18 -30.89 -5.24
CA VAL A 409 -14.02 -31.90 -5.89
C VAL A 409 -13.28 -33.23 -6.02
N THR A 410 -12.04 -33.18 -6.53
CA THR A 410 -11.14 -34.32 -6.65
C THR A 410 -9.70 -33.85 -6.46
N ILE A 411 -8.86 -34.66 -5.82
CA ILE A 411 -7.41 -34.45 -5.82
C ILE A 411 -6.75 -35.27 -6.95
N LEU A 412 -6.10 -34.59 -7.88
CA LEU A 412 -5.46 -35.16 -9.06
C LEU A 412 -3.94 -34.93 -9.02
N SER A 413 -3.20 -35.84 -9.63
CA SER A 413 -1.75 -35.70 -9.86
C SER A 413 -1.39 -36.30 -11.22
N GLU A 414 -0.58 -35.60 -12.00
CA GLU A 414 -0.13 -36.07 -13.33
C GLU A 414 1.02 -37.07 -13.24
N ASP A 415 1.89 -36.92 -12.24
CA ASP A 415 3.09 -37.74 -12.03
C ASP A 415 2.91 -38.80 -10.92
N GLY A 416 1.73 -38.81 -10.27
CA GLY A 416 1.41 -39.65 -9.13
C GLY A 416 1.98 -39.14 -7.80
N SER A 417 2.67 -37.99 -7.79
CA SER A 417 3.17 -37.33 -6.59
C SER A 417 2.28 -36.13 -6.23
N TYR A 418 2.04 -35.96 -4.94
CA TYR A 418 1.17 -34.90 -4.41
C TYR A 418 1.98 -33.78 -3.73
N GLY A 419 3.30 -33.89 -3.73
CA GLY A 419 4.21 -32.96 -3.07
C GLY A 419 4.21 -33.11 -1.55
N SER A 420 4.47 -32.02 -0.84
CA SER A 420 4.59 -32.00 0.63
C SER A 420 3.42 -31.32 1.31
N LEU A 421 2.97 -31.90 2.43
CA LEU A 421 1.98 -31.32 3.33
C LEU A 421 2.63 -31.12 4.71
N TYR A 422 2.82 -29.86 5.08
CA TYR A 422 3.52 -29.46 6.29
C TYR A 422 2.54 -28.87 7.32
N PHE A 423 2.66 -29.31 8.57
CA PHE A 423 1.82 -28.81 9.66
C PHE A 423 2.62 -27.92 10.61
N ILE A 424 2.12 -26.71 10.84
CA ILE A 424 2.65 -25.78 11.84
C ILE A 424 1.71 -25.78 13.03
N LEU A 425 2.12 -26.43 14.11
CA LEU A 425 1.41 -26.38 15.38
C LEU A 425 1.78 -25.08 16.12
N GLY A 426 0.74 -24.35 16.55
CA GLY A 426 0.85 -23.18 17.40
C GLY A 426 1.42 -23.54 18.77
N ALA A 427 2.02 -22.56 19.45
CA ALA A 427 2.66 -22.77 20.75
C ALA A 427 1.69 -23.33 21.82
N ASP A 428 0.41 -22.95 21.70
CA ASP A 428 -0.66 -23.32 22.63
C ASP A 428 -1.54 -24.45 22.08
N ALA A 429 -1.14 -25.11 20.99
CA ALA A 429 -1.97 -26.12 20.32
C ALA A 429 -2.40 -27.27 21.26
N PHE A 430 -1.58 -27.56 22.26
CA PHE A 430 -1.77 -28.61 23.27
C PHE A 430 -2.15 -28.07 24.66
N GLU A 431 -2.58 -26.80 24.79
CA GLU A 431 -2.82 -26.19 26.11
C GLU A 431 -3.78 -27.03 26.99
N ASN A 432 -4.70 -27.75 26.36
CA ASN A 432 -5.73 -28.54 27.05
C ASN A 432 -5.76 -30.04 26.69
N SER A 433 -4.79 -30.54 25.90
CA SER A 433 -4.81 -31.91 25.38
C SER A 433 -3.39 -32.46 25.19
N ASP A 434 -3.20 -33.76 25.47
CA ASP A 434 -1.93 -34.46 25.22
C ASP A 434 -1.74 -34.87 23.75
N SER A 435 -2.80 -34.73 22.95
CA SER A 435 -2.82 -35.02 21.52
C SER A 435 -3.87 -34.14 20.81
N ILE A 436 -3.70 -33.94 19.51
CA ILE A 436 -4.65 -33.27 18.62
C ILE A 436 -4.97 -34.23 17.48
N THR A 437 -6.22 -34.61 17.32
CA THR A 437 -6.67 -35.43 16.19
C THR A 437 -7.55 -34.63 15.24
N ILE A 438 -7.21 -34.64 13.95
CA ILE A 438 -7.94 -33.92 12.90
C ILE A 438 -8.26 -34.88 11.75
N GLY A 439 -9.50 -34.85 11.28
CA GLY A 439 -9.89 -35.55 10.05
C GLY A 439 -9.21 -34.90 8.84
N LEU A 440 -8.50 -35.68 8.04
CA LEU A 440 -7.77 -35.15 6.89
C LEU A 440 -8.73 -34.61 5.81
N ASP A 441 -9.95 -35.15 5.72
CA ASP A 441 -11.05 -34.66 4.90
C ASP A 441 -11.59 -33.28 5.36
N SER A 442 -11.38 -32.93 6.63
CA SER A 442 -11.71 -31.62 7.17
C SER A 442 -10.64 -30.57 6.83
N ILE A 443 -9.42 -31.02 6.54
CA ILE A 443 -8.30 -30.17 6.09
C ILE A 443 -8.39 -29.95 4.58
N ILE A 444 -8.51 -31.01 3.79
CA ILE A 444 -8.75 -30.92 2.33
C ILE A 444 -10.12 -31.54 2.06
N GLY A 445 -11.09 -30.74 1.63
CA GLY A 445 -12.53 -31.03 1.60
C GLY A 445 -13.03 -32.21 0.73
N ASP A 446 -12.15 -33.13 0.32
CA ASP A 446 -12.49 -34.33 -0.45
C ASP A 446 -12.59 -35.56 0.47
N SER A 447 -13.82 -35.87 0.91
CA SER A 447 -14.11 -37.05 1.74
C SER A 447 -13.86 -38.40 1.04
N SER A 448 -13.66 -38.40 -0.28
CA SER A 448 -13.39 -39.60 -1.05
C SER A 448 -11.88 -39.89 -1.20
N PHE A 449 -11.03 -38.92 -0.86
CA PHE A 449 -9.59 -39.07 -0.95
C PHE A 449 -9.05 -39.96 0.18
N ALA A 450 -8.47 -41.10 -0.21
CA ALA A 450 -7.97 -42.11 0.72
C ALA A 450 -6.44 -42.31 0.66
N ASN A 451 -5.73 -41.62 -0.24
CA ASN A 451 -4.32 -41.90 -0.54
C ASN A 451 -3.35 -40.89 0.11
N TRP A 452 -3.53 -40.64 1.40
CA TRP A 452 -2.75 -39.66 2.17
C TRP A 452 -1.26 -39.99 2.26
N ASP A 453 -0.89 -41.27 2.14
CA ASP A 453 0.50 -41.73 2.06
C ASP A 453 1.25 -41.23 0.83
N SER A 454 0.56 -40.63 -0.15
CA SER A 454 1.19 -40.05 -1.35
C SER A 454 1.69 -38.61 -1.15
N PHE A 455 1.39 -38.00 -0.01
CA PHE A 455 2.02 -36.75 0.42
C PHE A 455 3.30 -37.03 1.22
N ASP A 456 4.31 -36.19 1.05
CA ASP A 456 5.41 -36.06 2.01
C ASP A 456 4.94 -35.22 3.21
N ILE A 457 4.46 -35.90 4.25
CA ILE A 457 3.88 -35.25 5.42
C ILE A 457 4.96 -34.97 6.46
N SER A 458 4.95 -33.76 7.04
CA SER A 458 5.85 -33.42 8.15
C SER A 458 5.26 -32.33 9.04
N THR A 459 5.89 -32.07 10.19
CA THR A 459 5.43 -31.07 11.16
C THR A 459 6.59 -30.35 11.83
N ASN A 460 6.36 -29.12 12.31
CA ASN A 460 7.32 -28.36 13.12
C ASN A 460 7.52 -28.94 14.54
N MET A 461 6.61 -29.80 15.02
CA MET A 461 6.61 -30.27 16.40
C MET A 461 6.16 -31.73 16.52
N GLY A 462 6.88 -32.49 17.35
CA GLY A 462 6.44 -33.79 17.87
C GLY A 462 6.44 -34.92 16.86
N GLU A 463 5.83 -36.02 17.27
CA GLU A 463 5.51 -37.17 16.42
C GLU A 463 4.07 -37.04 15.91
N TYR A 464 3.82 -37.59 14.73
CA TYR A 464 2.47 -37.72 14.17
C TYR A 464 2.26 -39.14 13.66
N TYR A 465 1.00 -39.56 13.61
CA TYR A 465 0.59 -40.78 12.93
C TYR A 465 -0.73 -40.58 12.20
N ILE A 466 -0.93 -41.36 11.14
CA ILE A 466 -2.14 -41.33 10.31
C ILE A 466 -2.85 -42.67 10.47
N GLN A 467 -4.12 -42.61 10.86
CA GLN A 467 -4.95 -43.79 11.02
C GLN A 467 -6.41 -43.48 10.70
N ASP A 468 -7.06 -44.35 9.92
CA ASP A 468 -8.50 -44.28 9.62
C ASP A 468 -8.95 -42.91 9.07
N GLY A 469 -8.12 -42.28 8.22
CA GLY A 469 -8.40 -40.97 7.61
C GLY A 469 -8.17 -39.76 8.52
N ASN A 470 -7.62 -39.97 9.72
CA ASN A 470 -7.26 -38.92 10.66
C ASN A 470 -5.74 -38.80 10.79
N ILE A 471 -5.27 -37.58 11.03
CA ILE A 471 -3.92 -37.32 11.52
C ILE A 471 -3.98 -36.98 13.00
N THR A 472 -3.13 -37.61 13.79
CA THR A 472 -2.97 -37.30 15.21
C THR A 472 -1.56 -36.80 15.48
N PHE A 473 -1.47 -35.63 16.11
CA PHE A 473 -0.23 -35.07 16.64
C PHE A 473 -0.16 -35.34 18.13
N VAL A 474 1.02 -35.69 18.63
CA VAL A 474 1.24 -36.01 20.05
C VAL A 474 2.23 -35.03 20.65
N VAL A 475 1.98 -34.60 21.89
CA VAL A 475 2.96 -33.83 22.66
C VAL A 475 4.25 -34.65 22.77
N PRO A 476 5.42 -34.10 22.36
CA PRO A 476 6.69 -34.79 22.60
C PRO A 476 6.85 -35.03 24.11
N GLU A 477 7.05 -36.29 24.52
CA GLU A 477 7.00 -36.65 25.93
C GLU A 477 7.90 -35.75 26.80
N PRO A 478 7.40 -35.20 27.93
CA PRO A 478 8.21 -34.42 28.85
C PRO A 478 9.45 -35.18 29.35
N ALA A 479 9.41 -36.52 29.35
CA ALA A 479 10.50 -37.39 29.76
C ALA A 479 11.75 -37.23 28.87
N GLU A 480 11.61 -36.98 27.56
CA GLU A 480 12.75 -36.81 26.66
C GLU A 480 13.45 -35.48 26.87
N TRP A 481 12.67 -34.40 27.03
CA TRP A 481 13.18 -33.09 27.38
C TRP A 481 13.76 -33.08 28.80
N ALA A 482 13.10 -33.71 29.77
CA ALA A 482 13.61 -33.85 31.13
C ALA A 482 14.86 -34.74 31.19
N ALA A 483 14.99 -35.76 30.34
CA ALA A 483 16.19 -36.57 30.21
C ALA A 483 17.34 -35.77 29.58
N LEU A 484 17.07 -34.97 28.55
CA LEU A 484 18.06 -34.08 27.94
C LEU A 484 18.53 -33.00 28.93
N PHE A 485 17.60 -32.29 29.57
CA PHE A 485 17.93 -31.30 30.59
C PHE A 485 18.58 -31.94 31.82
N GLY A 486 18.14 -33.13 32.22
CA GLY A 486 18.75 -33.94 33.27
C GLY A 486 20.19 -34.36 32.93
N ALA A 487 20.45 -34.76 31.68
CA ALA A 487 21.77 -35.11 31.19
C ALA A 487 22.69 -33.88 31.12
N ILE A 488 22.19 -32.72 30.67
CA ILE A 488 22.91 -31.44 30.68
C ILE A 488 23.24 -31.06 32.13
N ALA A 489 22.28 -31.15 33.04
CA ALA A 489 22.47 -30.86 34.47
C ALA A 489 23.53 -31.79 35.10
N LEU A 490 23.50 -33.08 34.78
CA LEU A 490 24.51 -34.07 35.18
C LEU A 490 25.89 -33.73 34.61
N GLY A 491 25.97 -33.33 33.35
CA GLY A 491 27.20 -32.87 32.70
C GLY A 491 27.81 -31.64 33.39
N VAL A 492 26.97 -30.64 33.69
CA VAL A 492 27.39 -29.43 34.43
C VAL A 492 27.82 -29.77 35.86
N ALA A 493 27.10 -30.65 36.55
CA ALA A 493 27.47 -31.12 37.89
C ALA A 493 28.81 -31.87 37.89
N ALA A 494 29.04 -32.75 36.92
CA ALA A 494 30.30 -33.47 36.75
C ALA A 494 31.48 -32.53 36.43
N TRP A 495 31.26 -31.52 35.58
CA TRP A 495 32.25 -30.49 35.28
C TRP A 495 32.60 -29.64 36.51
N ARG A 496 31.59 -29.19 37.28
CA ARG A 496 31.82 -28.47 38.54
C ARG A 496 32.62 -29.31 39.55
N ARG A 497 32.33 -30.61 39.67
CA ARG A 497 33.07 -31.52 40.56
C ARG A 497 34.55 -31.67 40.15
N ARG A 498 34.85 -31.73 38.85
CA ARG A 498 36.23 -31.78 38.34
C ARG A 498 37.01 -30.48 38.55
N ARG A 499 36.33 -29.32 38.60
CA ARG A 499 36.95 -28.01 38.88
C ARG A 499 37.17 -27.76 40.37
N ALA A 500 36.29 -28.24 41.23
CA ALA A 500 36.42 -28.10 42.68
C ALA A 500 37.43 -29.07 43.32
N GLY A 501 37.86 -30.10 42.59
CA GLY A 501 38.89 -31.07 43.00
C GLY A 501 40.28 -30.80 42.44
N ARG A 502 40.55 -29.62 41.88
CA ARG A 502 41.88 -29.16 41.44
C ARG A 502 42.38 -28.03 42.31
#